data_AF-A0A9D2CT63-F1
#
_entry.id   AF-A0A9D2CT63-F1
#
_cell.length_a   1.000
_cell.length_b   1.000
_cell.length_c   1.000
_cell.angle_alpha   90.00
_cell.angle_beta   90.00
_cell.angle_gamma   90.00
#
_symmetry.space_group_name_H-M   'P 1'
#
loop_
_entity.id
_entity.type
_entity.pdbx_description
1 polymer ?
#
loop_
_entity_poly.entity_id
_entity_poly.type
_entity_poly.pdbx_seq_one_letter_code
_entity_poly.pdbx_strand_id
1 'polypeptide(L)' 'MKIIINPDLEFAAKVKEQILSNDGYCPCRISRTPDTKCMCKEFREQKEPGLCHCGLYLKTE' A
#
# COMPACT_ATOMS: atom_id res chain seq x y z
N MET A 1 14.97 1.41 -7.50
CA MET A 1 13.63 1.83 -7.07
C MET A 1 13.57 2.03 -5.57
N LYS A 2 13.28 3.26 -5.15
CA LYS A 2 13.03 3.60 -3.74
C LYS A 2 11.53 3.56 -3.49
N ILE A 3 11.13 3.23 -2.27
CA ILE A 3 9.74 3.31 -1.84
C ILE A 3 9.64 4.44 -0.84
N ILE A 4 8.77 5.40 -1.11
CA ILE A 4 8.42 6.46 -0.17
C ILE A 4 6.93 6.36 0.19
N ILE A 5 6.59 6.87 1.37
CA ILE A 5 5.19 7.04 1.77
C ILE A 5 4.62 8.24 0.99
N ASN A 6 3.32 8.20 0.71
CA ASN A 6 2.61 9.34 0.13
C ASN A 6 2.93 10.63 0.92
N PRO A 7 3.36 11.72 0.24
CA PRO A 7 3.67 12.98 0.90
C PRO A 7 2.44 13.66 1.55
N ASP A 8 1.23 13.32 1.11
CA ASP A 8 0.00 13.65 1.84
C ASP A 8 -0.09 12.78 3.10
N LEU A 9 0.39 13.35 4.22
CA LEU A 9 0.49 12.66 5.49
C LEU A 9 -0.88 12.37 6.12
N GLU A 10 -1.89 13.22 5.90
CA GLU A 10 -3.24 13.01 6.40
C GLU A 10 -3.89 11.82 5.67
N PHE A 11 -3.75 11.77 4.36
CA PHE A 11 -4.18 10.62 3.57
C PHE A 11 -3.43 9.35 3.98
N ALA A 12 -2.10 9.42 4.11
CA ALA A 12 -1.29 8.27 4.51
C ALA A 12 -1.68 7.74 5.90
N ALA A 13 -1.98 8.63 6.85
CA ALA A 13 -2.45 8.25 8.18
C ALA A 13 -3.80 7.51 8.10
N LYS A 14 -4.76 8.05 7.35
CA LYS A 14 -6.07 7.41 7.14
C LYS A 14 -5.95 6.02 6.53
N VAL A 15 -5.10 5.84 5.51
CA VAL A 15 -4.90 4.51 4.89
C VAL A 15 -4.21 3.54 5.86
N LYS A 16 -3.26 4.01 6.68
CA LYS A 16 -2.63 3.19 7.72
C LYS A 16 -3.63 2.72 8.78
N GLU A 17 -4.54 3.59 9.23
CA GLU A 17 -5.62 3.23 10.16
C GLU A 17 -6.54 2.17 9.55
N GLN A 18 -6.93 2.34 8.28
CA GLN A 18 -7.71 1.33 7.55
C GLN A 18 -6.99 -0.01 7.50
N ILE A 19 -5.70 -0.03 7.18
CA ILE A 19 -4.88 -1.26 7.19
C ILE A 19 -4.86 -1.90 8.59
N LEU A 20 -4.65 -1.10 9.64
CA LEU A 20 -4.61 -1.60 11.02
C LEU A 20 -5.95 -2.22 11.44
N SER A 21 -7.06 -1.54 11.14
CA SER A 21 -8.43 -2.04 11.40
C SER A 21 -8.80 -3.28 10.58
N ASN A 22 -8.08 -3.51 9.46
CA ASN A 22 -8.28 -4.63 8.56
C ASN A 22 -7.22 -5.72 8.75
N ASP A 23 -6.71 -5.90 9.97
CA ASP A 23 -5.73 -6.93 10.36
C ASP A 23 -4.43 -6.93 9.52
N GLY A 24 -4.01 -5.74 9.07
CA GLY A 24 -2.82 -5.55 8.23
C GLY A 24 -3.03 -5.87 6.75
N TYR A 25 -4.26 -6.21 6.33
CA TYR A 25 -4.59 -6.47 4.93
C TYR A 25 -4.90 -5.17 4.17
N CYS A 26 -4.54 -5.13 2.89
CA CYS A 26 -4.80 -4.02 1.99
C CYS A 26 -6.31 -3.69 1.95
N PRO A 27 -6.74 -2.45 2.23
CA PRO A 27 -8.16 -2.10 2.27
C PRO A 27 -8.83 -2.15 0.89
N CYS A 28 -8.04 -2.16 -0.18
CA CYS A 28 -8.52 -2.25 -1.57
C CYS A 28 -8.57 -3.70 -2.10
N ARG A 29 -8.52 -4.71 -1.22
CA ARG A 29 -8.62 -6.13 -1.59
C ARG A 29 -9.70 -6.81 -0.74
N ILE A 30 -10.56 -7.58 -1.40
CA ILE A 30 -11.65 -8.32 -0.75
C ILE A 30 -11.09 -9.57 -0.04
N SER A 31 -10.20 -10.31 -0.72
CA SER A 31 -9.62 -11.54 -0.19
C SER A 31 -8.50 -11.22 0.81
N ARG A 32 -8.58 -11.80 2.02
CA ARG A 32 -7.52 -11.73 3.03
C ARG A 32 -6.57 -12.92 2.89
N THR A 33 -5.56 -12.76 2.05
CA THR A 33 -4.48 -13.76 1.83
C THR A 33 -3.11 -13.17 2.13
N PRO A 34 -2.06 -13.98 2.33
CA PRO A 34 -0.70 -13.48 2.54
C PRO A 34 -0.24 -12.46 1.48
N ASP A 35 -0.65 -12.63 0.22
CA ASP A 35 -0.32 -11.73 -0.89
C ASP A 35 -0.97 -10.33 -0.77
N THR A 36 -2.06 -10.23 -0.01
CA THR A 36 -2.81 -8.98 0.19
C THR A 36 -2.44 -8.25 1.48
N LYS A 37 -1.57 -8.82 2.34
CA LYS A 37 -1.02 -8.09 3.48
C LYS A 37 -0.21 -6.89 3.02
N CYS A 38 -0.45 -5.72 3.60
CA CYS A 38 0.28 -4.51 3.25
C CYS A 38 1.74 -4.64 3.74
N MET A 39 2.77 -4.44 2.93
CA MET A 39 2.78 -4.04 1.51
C MET A 39 2.49 -5.23 0.59
N CYS A 40 1.40 -5.16 -0.18
CA CYS A 40 0.90 -6.30 -0.94
C CYS A 40 1.89 -6.77 -2.01
N LYS A 41 1.80 -8.05 -2.38
CA LYS A 41 2.65 -8.67 -3.38
C LYS A 41 2.64 -7.91 -4.71
N GLU A 42 1.46 -7.48 -5.16
CA GLU A 42 1.30 -6.68 -6.38
C GLU A 42 2.17 -5.41 -6.37
N PHE A 43 2.15 -4.63 -5.28
CA PHE A 43 3.01 -3.44 -5.20
C PHE A 43 4.49 -3.80 -5.09
N ARG A 44 4.82 -4.83 -4.32
CA ARG A 44 6.21 -5.30 -4.17
C ARG A 44 6.81 -5.70 -5.52
N GLU A 45 6.03 -6.42 -6.34
CA GLU A 45 6.42 -6.95 -7.65
C GLU A 45 6.23 -5.96 -8.81
N GLN A 46 5.63 -4.79 -8.56
CA GLN A 46 5.51 -3.73 -9.56
C GLN A 46 6.89 -3.35 -10.14
N LYS A 47 7.02 -3.46 -11.46
CA LYS A 47 8.29 -3.25 -12.17
C LYS A 47 8.55 -1.80 -12.56
N GLU A 48 7.51 -1.00 -12.66
CA GLU A 48 7.58 0.41 -13.05
C GLU A 48 7.45 1.33 -11.83
N PRO A 49 8.03 2.54 -11.85
CA PRO A 49 7.71 3.57 -10.86
C PRO A 49 6.20 3.88 -10.84
N GLY A 50 5.68 4.27 -9.69
CA GLY A 50 4.27 4.64 -9.55
C GLY A 50 3.69 4.35 -8.17
N LEU A 51 2.46 4.81 -7.97
CA LEU A 51 1.71 4.60 -6.74
C LEU A 51 1.18 3.17 -6.65
N CYS A 52 1.12 2.65 -5.43
CA CYS A 52 0.29 1.48 -5.16
C CYS A 52 -1.19 1.83 -5.38
N HIS A 53 -2.04 0.82 -5.60
CA HIS A 53 -3.46 1.03 -5.89
C HIS A 53 -4.21 1.83 -4.80
N CYS A 54 -3.86 1.65 -3.51
CA CYS A 54 -4.47 2.41 -2.42
C CYS A 54 -3.78 3.77 -2.16
N GLY A 55 -2.75 4.12 -2.94
CA GLY A 55 -2.05 5.41 -2.86
C GLY A 55 -1.14 5.60 -1.65
N LEU A 56 -0.94 4.61 -0.76
CA LEU A 56 -0.11 4.76 0.44
C LEU A 56 1.40 4.86 0.13
N TYR A 57 1.86 4.14 -0.88
CA TYR A 57 3.28 4.04 -1.23
C TYR A 57 3.51 4.47 -2.68
N LEU A 58 4.59 5.20 -2.90
CA LEU A 58 5.10 5.58 -4.21
C LEU A 58 6.46 4.89 -4.43
N LYS A 59 6.55 4.12 -5.51
CA LYS A 59 7.81 3.56 -6.01
C LYS A 59 8.42 4.57 -6.97
N THR A 60 9.62 5.07 -6.67
CA THR A 60 10.39 5.98 -7.54
C THR A 60 11.56 5.21 -8.14
N GLU A 61 12.21 5.78 -9.17
CA GLU A 61 13.48 5.27 -9.71
C GLU A 61 14.55 5.05 -8.61
#